data_AF-A0A972VJU3-F1
#
_entry.id   AF-A0A972VJU3-F1
#
_cell.length_a   1.000
_cell.length_b   1.000
_cell.length_c   1.000
_cell.angle_alpha   90.00
_cell.angle_beta   90.00
_cell.angle_gamma   90.00
#
_symmetry.space_group_name_H-M   'P 1'
#
loop_
_entity.id
_entity.type
_entity.pdbx_description
1 polymer ?
#
loop_
_entity_poly.entity_id
_entity_poly.type
_entity_poly.pdbx_seq_one_letter_code
_entity_poly.pdbx_strand_id
1 'polypeptide(L)'
;MSKLEFCPVCKNKCSTSATSCPKCGEVFEADWAKKIAERRKAVERKMWKKVGYVFLAIFLILGSLIGYGNYESNRLASLKTDDPNEYARLIEALESEVAAIPISDQEENIRLYKKLLQLDPDNDKYKAKLVFYEKARQEAEQQEKKAEQQAKEHASAEDHRKGFHCLSAWDGSHRAIKEYIENRLKDPDSFEHIETRITPVNPQGEHSLTMKYRAKNSLGGYVIEYVHAKVKNADCGATVMNSN
;
A
#
# COMPACT_ATOMS: atom_id res chain seq x y z
N MET A 1 -29.78 -27.47 13.67
CA MET A 1 -29.93 -26.20 12.92
C MET A 1 -30.73 -26.48 11.66
N SER A 2 -31.82 -25.74 11.42
CA SER A 2 -32.60 -25.87 10.18
C SER A 2 -31.75 -25.42 8.99
N LYS A 3 -31.84 -26.15 7.87
CA LYS A 3 -31.19 -25.75 6.63
C LYS A 3 -31.92 -24.51 6.09
N LEU A 4 -31.18 -23.56 5.53
CA LEU A 4 -31.70 -22.33 4.97
C LEU A 4 -31.36 -22.27 3.48
N GLU A 5 -32.32 -21.82 2.68
CA GLU A 5 -32.13 -21.55 1.25
C GLU A 5 -32.69 -20.18 0.89
N PHE A 6 -32.24 -19.62 -0.24
CA PHE A 6 -32.69 -18.31 -0.69
C PHE A 6 -34.03 -18.40 -1.41
N CYS A 7 -34.99 -17.55 -1.02
CA CYS A 7 -36.26 -17.39 -1.72
C CYS A 7 -36.00 -17.06 -3.21
N PRO A 8 -36.65 -17.76 -4.17
CA PRO A 8 -36.40 -17.56 -5.58
C PRO A 8 -36.77 -16.14 -6.07
N VAL A 9 -37.77 -15.51 -5.43
CA VAL A 9 -38.28 -14.19 -5.78
C VAL A 9 -37.46 -13.08 -5.11
N CYS A 10 -37.51 -12.98 -3.78
CA CYS A 10 -36.94 -11.84 -3.05
C CYS A 10 -35.51 -12.05 -2.52
N LYS A 11 -34.91 -13.24 -2.75
CA LYS A 11 -33.57 -13.63 -2.27
C LYS A 11 -33.36 -13.55 -0.75
N ASN A 12 -34.43 -13.51 0.05
CA ASN A 12 -34.31 -13.61 1.50
C ASN A 12 -34.07 -15.06 1.94
N LYS A 13 -33.28 -15.28 3.00
CA LYS A 13 -33.05 -16.63 3.55
C LYS A 13 -34.33 -17.15 4.20
N CYS A 14 -34.77 -18.35 3.80
CA CYS A 14 -35.97 -19.00 4.30
C CYS A 14 -35.63 -20.42 4.76
N SER A 15 -36.36 -20.94 5.76
CA SER A 15 -36.26 -22.35 6.15
C SER A 15 -36.62 -23.25 4.97
N THR A 16 -35.84 -24.31 4.73
CA THR A 16 -36.12 -25.27 3.65
C THR A 16 -37.44 -26.02 3.81
N SER A 17 -38.04 -25.99 5.01
CA SER A 17 -39.35 -26.56 5.31
C SER A 17 -40.50 -25.54 5.28
N ALA A 18 -40.22 -24.26 4.98
CA ALA A 18 -41.27 -23.25 4.91
C ALA A 18 -42.17 -23.47 3.67
N THR A 19 -43.45 -23.17 3.82
CA THR A 19 -44.47 -23.19 2.75
C THR A 19 -44.69 -21.83 2.12
N SER A 20 -44.25 -20.74 2.74
CA SER A 20 -44.24 -19.39 2.15
C SER A 20 -43.08 -18.53 2.66
N CYS A 21 -42.73 -17.48 1.91
CA CYS A 21 -41.66 -16.56 2.26
C CYS A 21 -42.12 -15.51 3.29
N PRO A 22 -41.44 -15.37 4.45
CA PRO A 22 -41.84 -14.39 5.47
C PRO A 22 -41.61 -12.93 5.06
N LYS A 23 -40.80 -12.68 4.01
CA LYS A 23 -40.50 -11.32 3.54
C LYS A 23 -41.42 -10.85 2.40
N CYS A 24 -41.72 -11.72 1.44
CA CYS A 24 -42.46 -11.35 0.23
C CYS A 24 -43.78 -12.10 0.03
N GLY A 25 -44.16 -13.00 0.95
CA GLY A 25 -45.43 -13.72 0.90
C GLY A 25 -45.52 -14.84 -0.15
N GLU A 26 -44.50 -15.00 -1.01
CA GLU A 26 -44.48 -16.03 -2.06
C GLU A 26 -44.72 -17.43 -1.48
N VAL A 27 -45.69 -18.16 -2.03
CA VAL A 27 -45.98 -19.55 -1.65
C VAL A 27 -45.03 -20.48 -2.38
N PHE A 28 -44.39 -21.39 -1.64
CA PHE A 28 -43.44 -22.31 -2.21
C PHE A 28 -44.10 -23.63 -2.62
N GLU A 29 -43.73 -24.15 -3.80
CA GLU A 29 -44.09 -25.51 -4.20
C GLU A 29 -43.43 -26.56 -3.29
N ALA A 30 -43.99 -27.77 -3.28
CA ALA A 30 -43.35 -28.93 -2.67
C ALA A 30 -41.91 -29.10 -3.23
N ASP A 31 -40.97 -29.38 -2.34
CA ASP A 31 -39.54 -29.56 -2.66
C ASP A 31 -38.81 -28.36 -3.30
N TRP A 32 -39.33 -27.13 -3.17
CA TRP A 32 -38.71 -25.92 -3.74
C TRP A 32 -37.22 -25.78 -3.37
N ALA A 33 -36.88 -26.05 -2.11
CA ALA A 33 -35.52 -25.96 -1.61
C ALA A 33 -34.58 -26.97 -2.29
N LYS A 34 -35.07 -28.19 -2.58
CA LYS A 34 -34.31 -29.22 -3.29
C LYS A 34 -34.05 -28.80 -4.74
N LYS A 35 -35.07 -28.27 -5.43
CA LYS A 35 -34.94 -27.75 -6.81
C LYS A 35 -33.90 -26.61 -6.89
N ILE A 36 -33.89 -25.70 -5.91
CA ILE A 36 -32.90 -24.61 -5.86
C ILE A 36 -31.49 -25.16 -5.60
N ALA A 37 -31.34 -26.06 -4.64
CA ALA A 37 -30.06 -26.69 -4.35
C ALA A 37 -29.49 -27.46 -5.55
N GLU A 38 -30.32 -28.19 -6.31
CA GLU A 38 -29.92 -28.90 -7.53
C GLU A 38 -29.48 -27.93 -8.65
N ARG A 39 -30.23 -26.85 -8.87
CA ARG A 39 -29.85 -25.80 -9.84
C ARG A 39 -28.52 -25.16 -9.45
N ARG A 40 -28.31 -24.85 -8.17
CA ARG A 40 -27.04 -24.32 -7.66
C ARG A 40 -25.88 -25.28 -7.92
N LYS A 41 -26.02 -26.58 -7.58
CA LYS A 41 -25.01 -27.60 -7.88
C LYS A 41 -24.74 -27.75 -9.38
N ALA A 42 -25.75 -27.58 -10.23
CA ALA A 42 -25.56 -27.61 -11.69
C ALA A 42 -24.77 -26.39 -12.18
N VAL A 43 -25.05 -25.19 -11.65
CA VAL A 43 -24.29 -23.96 -11.94
C VAL A 43 -22.85 -24.08 -11.44
N GLU A 44 -22.65 -24.56 -10.21
CA GLU A 44 -21.33 -24.80 -9.62
C GLU A 44 -20.52 -25.78 -10.48
N ARG A 45 -21.11 -26.90 -10.93
CA ARG A 45 -20.42 -27.85 -11.84
C ARG A 45 -20.02 -27.22 -13.18
N LYS A 46 -20.88 -26.41 -13.79
CA LYS A 46 -20.56 -25.69 -15.04
C LYS A 46 -19.44 -24.66 -14.83
N MET A 47 -19.47 -23.96 -13.70
CA MET A 47 -18.45 -22.99 -13.32
C MET A 47 -17.11 -23.66 -13.05
N TRP A 48 -17.07 -24.76 -12.28
CA TRP A 48 -15.85 -25.54 -12.03
C TRP A 48 -15.24 -26.13 -13.31
N LYS A 49 -16.06 -26.55 -14.28
CA LYS A 49 -15.54 -26.96 -15.61
C LYS A 49 -14.85 -25.81 -16.34
N LYS A 50 -15.45 -24.61 -16.36
CA LYS A 50 -14.84 -23.42 -16.97
C LYS A 50 -13.55 -23.01 -16.27
N VAL A 51 -13.56 -23.00 -14.94
CA VAL A 51 -12.38 -22.72 -14.10
C VAL A 51 -11.28 -23.73 -14.39
N GLY A 52 -11.60 -25.03 -14.47
CA GLY A 52 -10.66 -26.08 -14.84
C GLY A 52 -10.02 -25.88 -16.21
N TYR A 53 -10.81 -25.50 -17.24
CA TYR A 53 -10.26 -25.17 -18.56
C TYR A 53 -9.34 -23.95 -18.55
N VAL A 54 -9.67 -22.90 -17.79
CA VAL A 54 -8.82 -21.72 -17.64
C VAL A 54 -7.50 -22.08 -16.96
N PHE A 55 -7.54 -22.87 -15.89
CA PHE A 55 -6.32 -23.34 -15.22
C PHE A 55 -5.46 -24.21 -16.14
N LEU A 56 -6.07 -25.11 -16.92
CA LEU A 56 -5.34 -25.93 -17.90
C LEU A 56 -4.66 -25.05 -18.96
N ALA A 57 -5.36 -24.04 -19.50
CA ALA A 57 -4.81 -23.12 -20.48
C ALA A 57 -3.63 -22.31 -19.90
N ILE A 58 -3.78 -21.79 -18.67
CA ILE A 58 -2.69 -21.10 -17.96
C ILE A 58 -1.50 -22.05 -17.77
N PHE A 59 -1.74 -23.30 -17.37
CA PHE A 59 -0.67 -24.28 -17.16
C PHE A 59 0.08 -24.60 -18.46
N LEU A 60 -0.62 -24.73 -19.59
CA LEU A 60 0.02 -24.94 -20.90
C LEU A 60 0.84 -23.73 -21.35
N ILE A 61 0.33 -22.51 -21.12
CA ILE A 61 1.07 -21.27 -21.43
C ILE A 61 2.32 -21.17 -20.55
N LEU A 62 2.20 -21.41 -19.24
CA LEU A 62 3.33 -21.39 -18.32
C LEU A 62 4.35 -22.49 -18.64
N GLY A 63 3.89 -23.72 -18.92
CA GLY A 63 4.76 -24.82 -19.33
C GLY A 63 5.50 -24.53 -20.63
N SER A 64 4.83 -23.88 -21.58
CA SER A 64 5.43 -23.40 -22.82
C SER A 64 6.50 -22.33 -22.53
N LEU A 65 6.18 -21.28 -21.77
CA LEU A 65 7.13 -20.22 -21.40
C LEU A 65 8.36 -20.75 -20.65
N ILE A 66 8.16 -21.67 -19.71
CA ILE A 66 9.26 -22.35 -18.99
C ILE A 66 10.09 -23.20 -19.95
N GLY A 67 9.44 -23.93 -20.86
CA GLY A 67 10.10 -24.71 -21.90
C GLY A 67 10.94 -23.85 -22.84
N TYR A 68 10.42 -22.71 -23.30
CA TYR A 68 11.12 -21.76 -24.15
C TYR A 68 12.33 -21.13 -23.43
N GLY A 69 12.18 -20.70 -22.18
CA GLY A 69 13.29 -20.12 -21.40
C GLY A 69 14.43 -21.11 -21.18
N ASN A 70 14.11 -22.37 -20.86
CA ASN A 70 15.10 -23.43 -20.71
C ASN A 70 15.78 -23.79 -22.05
N TYR A 71 15.04 -23.78 -23.16
CA TYR A 71 15.59 -24.02 -24.50
C TYR A 71 16.60 -22.93 -24.90
N GLU A 72 16.26 -21.66 -24.69
CA GLU A 72 17.13 -20.54 -25.04
C GLU A 72 18.42 -20.52 -24.20
N SER A 73 18.32 -20.77 -22.89
CA SER A 73 19.50 -20.88 -22.01
C SER A 73 20.44 -22.02 -22.44
N ASN A 74 19.89 -23.18 -22.80
CA ASN A 74 20.70 -24.32 -23.25
C ASN A 74 21.35 -24.04 -24.62
N ARG A 75 20.61 -23.41 -25.54
CA ARG A 75 21.14 -22.99 -26.85
C ARG A 75 22.29 -21.99 -26.71
N LEU A 76 22.16 -21.01 -25.81
CA LEU A 76 23.20 -20.02 -25.57
C LEU A 76 24.47 -20.66 -25.00
N ALA A 77 24.33 -21.63 -24.07
CA ALA A 77 25.45 -22.34 -23.48
C ALA A 77 26.23 -23.20 -24.49
N SER A 78 25.54 -23.77 -25.49
CA SER A 78 26.19 -24.56 -26.56
C SER A 78 26.55 -23.74 -27.81
N LEU A 79 26.14 -22.47 -27.91
CA LEU A 79 26.37 -21.63 -29.10
C LEU A 79 27.86 -21.51 -29.45
N LYS A 80 28.72 -21.44 -28.43
CA LYS A 80 30.18 -21.38 -28.58
C LYS A 80 30.77 -22.60 -29.29
N THR A 81 30.16 -23.78 -29.12
CA THR A 81 30.58 -25.03 -29.77
C THR A 81 29.84 -25.29 -31.08
N ASP A 82 28.55 -24.95 -31.13
CA ASP A 82 27.66 -25.34 -32.21
C ASP A 82 27.74 -24.38 -33.41
N ASP A 83 27.85 -23.06 -33.16
CA ASP A 83 28.08 -22.04 -34.19
C ASP A 83 29.02 -20.93 -33.67
N PRO A 84 30.35 -21.14 -33.77
CA PRO A 84 31.34 -20.17 -33.33
C PRO A 84 31.24 -18.80 -34.02
N ASN A 85 30.72 -18.74 -35.25
CA ASN A 85 30.58 -17.50 -36.00
C ASN A 85 29.37 -16.69 -35.53
N GLU A 86 28.25 -17.33 -35.20
CA GLU A 86 27.12 -16.68 -34.53
C GLU A 86 27.52 -16.19 -33.14
N TYR A 87 28.23 -17.02 -32.36
CA TYR A 87 28.77 -16.64 -31.05
C TYR A 87 29.64 -15.38 -31.13
N ALA A 88 30.62 -15.35 -32.04
CA ALA A 88 31.53 -14.21 -32.19
C ALA A 88 30.79 -12.91 -32.55
N ARG A 89 29.84 -12.97 -33.49
CA ARG A 89 29.04 -11.80 -33.88
C ARG A 89 28.18 -11.27 -32.73
N LEU A 90 27.61 -12.17 -31.93
CA LEU A 90 26.76 -11.77 -30.80
C LEU A 90 27.58 -11.14 -29.67
N ILE A 91 28.76 -11.69 -29.37
CA ILE A 91 29.69 -11.07 -28.41
C ILE A 91 30.12 -9.69 -28.90
N GLU A 92 30.54 -9.56 -30.17
CA GLU A 92 30.95 -8.27 -30.75
C GLU A 92 29.83 -7.22 -30.70
N ALA A 93 28.60 -7.62 -31.04
CA ALA A 93 27.44 -6.73 -30.98
C ALA A 93 27.16 -6.25 -29.54
N LEU A 94 27.18 -7.16 -28.56
CA LEU A 94 26.96 -6.80 -27.15
C LEU A 94 28.10 -5.98 -26.56
N GLU A 95 29.36 -6.27 -26.91
CA GLU A 95 30.50 -5.46 -26.48
C GLU A 95 30.45 -4.04 -27.06
N SER A 96 30.00 -3.90 -28.32
CA SER A 96 29.76 -2.60 -28.97
C SER A 96 28.63 -1.82 -28.28
N GLU A 97 27.53 -2.49 -27.94
CA GLU A 97 26.40 -1.89 -27.21
C GLU A 97 26.84 -1.38 -25.83
N VAL A 98 27.58 -2.21 -25.08
CA VAL A 98 28.15 -1.83 -23.78
C VAL A 98 29.09 -0.64 -23.90
N ALA A 99 29.92 -0.60 -24.94
CA ALA A 99 30.88 0.50 -25.16
C ALA A 99 30.18 1.84 -25.45
N ALA A 100 28.96 1.82 -25.98
CA ALA A 100 28.18 3.02 -26.25
C ALA A 100 27.45 3.57 -25.01
N ILE A 101 27.27 2.77 -23.96
CA ILE A 101 26.50 3.15 -22.78
C ILE A 101 27.36 3.97 -21.80
N PRO A 102 26.87 5.14 -21.33
CA PRO A 102 27.56 5.92 -20.31
C PRO A 102 27.79 5.12 -19.02
N ILE A 103 28.94 5.34 -18.36
CA ILE A 103 29.27 4.67 -17.09
C ILE A 103 28.23 4.94 -15.99
N SER A 104 27.55 6.08 -16.05
CA SER A 104 26.49 6.46 -15.11
C SER A 104 25.22 5.61 -15.25
N ASP A 105 24.98 5.02 -16.43
CA ASP A 105 23.82 4.15 -16.64
C ASP A 105 24.15 2.73 -16.17
N GLN A 106 24.14 2.56 -14.85
CA GLN A 106 24.52 1.32 -14.20
C GLN A 106 23.55 0.19 -14.53
N GLU A 107 22.25 0.48 -14.67
CA GLU A 107 21.21 -0.52 -14.92
C GLU A 107 21.41 -1.17 -16.27
N GLU A 108 21.60 -0.36 -17.32
CA GLU A 108 21.79 -0.87 -18.67
C GLU A 108 23.12 -1.62 -18.80
N ASN A 109 24.18 -1.10 -18.19
CA ASN A 109 25.47 -1.79 -18.12
C ASN A 109 25.32 -3.18 -17.45
N ILE A 110 24.68 -3.26 -16.27
CA ILE A 110 24.43 -4.53 -15.56
C ILE A 110 23.65 -5.49 -16.46
N ARG A 111 22.61 -5.02 -17.14
CA ARG A 111 21.76 -5.83 -18.02
C ARG A 111 22.58 -6.48 -19.13
N LEU A 112 23.45 -5.72 -19.79
CA LEU A 112 24.27 -6.23 -20.88
C LEU A 112 25.42 -7.13 -20.42
N TYR A 113 26.10 -6.79 -19.31
CA TYR A 113 27.10 -7.70 -18.75
C TYR A 113 26.51 -9.03 -18.28
N LYS A 114 25.25 -9.06 -17.83
CA LYS A 114 24.55 -10.32 -17.57
C LYS A 114 24.32 -11.14 -18.84
N LYS A 115 23.94 -10.51 -19.97
CA LYS A 115 23.82 -11.20 -21.27
C LYS A 115 25.17 -11.74 -21.75
N LEU A 116 26.23 -10.95 -21.63
CA LEU A 116 27.59 -11.36 -21.97
C LEU A 116 28.03 -12.57 -21.12
N LEU A 117 27.72 -12.61 -19.82
CA LEU A 117 27.99 -13.75 -18.95
C LEU A 117 27.11 -14.98 -19.21
N GLN A 118 25.92 -14.81 -19.78
CA GLN A 118 25.12 -15.96 -20.23
C GLN A 118 25.76 -16.64 -21.44
N LEU A 119 26.45 -15.87 -22.30
CA LEU A 119 27.18 -16.38 -23.46
C LEU A 119 28.56 -16.93 -23.11
N ASP A 120 29.28 -16.25 -22.22
CA ASP A 120 30.62 -16.63 -21.79
C ASP A 120 30.75 -16.60 -20.26
N PRO A 121 30.21 -17.62 -19.56
CA PRO A 121 30.16 -17.65 -18.10
C PRO A 121 31.53 -17.64 -17.43
N ASP A 122 32.57 -18.07 -18.13
CA ASP A 122 33.94 -18.15 -17.61
C ASP A 122 34.77 -16.89 -17.86
N ASN A 123 34.18 -15.85 -18.46
CA ASN A 123 34.88 -14.62 -18.79
C ASN A 123 35.12 -13.73 -17.55
N ASP A 124 36.37 -13.70 -17.06
CA ASP A 124 36.74 -12.93 -15.88
C ASP A 124 36.54 -11.42 -16.04
N LYS A 125 36.69 -10.87 -17.26
CA LYS A 125 36.46 -9.44 -17.54
C LYS A 125 34.99 -9.09 -17.32
N TYR A 126 34.06 -9.91 -17.82
CA TYR A 126 32.63 -9.66 -17.67
C TYR A 126 32.17 -9.84 -16.21
N LYS A 127 32.71 -10.84 -15.50
CA LYS A 127 32.47 -11.02 -14.06
C LYS A 127 32.89 -9.78 -13.27
N ALA A 128 34.12 -9.31 -13.49
CA ALA A 128 34.65 -8.14 -12.79
C ALA A 128 33.84 -6.87 -13.09
N LYS A 129 33.44 -6.67 -14.35
CA LYS A 129 32.61 -5.54 -14.75
C LYS A 129 31.22 -5.60 -14.13
N LEU A 130 30.56 -6.76 -14.13
CA LEU A 130 29.26 -6.91 -13.47
C LEU A 130 29.34 -6.55 -11.99
N VAL A 131 30.34 -7.08 -11.27
CA VAL A 131 30.57 -6.76 -9.86
C VAL A 131 30.80 -5.26 -9.65
N PHE A 132 31.56 -4.61 -10.53
CA PHE A 132 31.79 -3.18 -10.47
C PHE A 132 30.49 -2.36 -10.56
N TYR A 133 29.64 -2.63 -11.55
CA TYR A 133 28.39 -1.87 -11.71
C TYR A 133 27.36 -2.22 -10.63
N GLU A 134 27.27 -3.50 -10.21
CA GLU A 134 26.37 -3.90 -9.13
C GLU A 134 26.74 -3.22 -7.81
N LYS A 135 28.04 -3.13 -7.50
CA LYS A 135 28.54 -2.39 -6.34
C LYS A 135 28.21 -0.90 -6.44
N ALA A 136 28.47 -0.27 -7.58
CA ALA A 136 28.19 1.15 -7.80
C ALA A 136 26.68 1.47 -7.65
N ARG A 137 25.82 0.56 -8.11
CA ARG A 137 24.35 0.67 -7.92
C ARG A 137 23.95 0.56 -6.46
N GLN A 138 24.49 -0.42 -5.74
CA GLN A 138 24.21 -0.58 -4.31
C GLN A 138 24.66 0.62 -3.49
N GLU A 139 25.83 1.17 -3.80
CA GLU A 139 26.35 2.38 -3.14
C GLU A 139 25.46 3.60 -3.41
N ALA A 140 25.00 3.79 -4.66
CA ALA A 140 24.07 4.84 -5.03
C ALA A 140 22.72 4.70 -4.31
N GLU A 141 22.12 3.51 -4.32
CA GLU A 141 20.87 3.22 -3.62
C GLU A 141 21.01 3.44 -2.10
N GLN A 142 22.13 3.04 -1.51
CA GLN A 142 22.40 3.25 -0.10
C GLN A 142 22.55 4.75 0.23
N GLN A 143 23.19 5.52 -0.66
CA GLN A 143 23.33 6.95 -0.49
C GLN A 143 21.97 7.66 -0.59
N GLU A 144 21.12 7.27 -1.54
CA GLU A 144 19.75 7.79 -1.66
C GLU A 144 18.92 7.49 -0.42
N LYS A 145 18.92 6.25 0.07
CA LYS A 145 18.22 5.87 1.31
C LYS A 145 18.72 6.65 2.53
N LYS A 146 20.03 6.89 2.63
CA LYS A 146 20.60 7.71 3.70
C LYS A 146 20.15 9.16 3.60
N ALA A 147 20.15 9.74 2.40
CA ALA A 147 19.68 11.11 2.18
C ALA A 147 18.18 11.26 2.49
N GLU A 148 17.36 10.30 2.10
CA GLU A 148 15.93 10.26 2.41
C GLU A 148 15.69 10.16 3.93
N GLN A 149 16.42 9.27 4.61
CA GLN A 149 16.31 9.11 6.06
C GLN A 149 16.72 10.40 6.79
N GLN A 150 17.84 11.02 6.39
CA GLN A 150 18.28 12.30 6.95
C GLN A 150 17.25 13.41 6.71
N ALA A 151 16.63 13.46 5.52
CA ALA A 151 15.59 14.44 5.22
C ALA A 151 14.35 14.23 6.10
N LYS A 152 13.94 12.97 6.33
CA LYS A 152 12.83 12.62 7.22
C LYS A 152 13.13 12.96 8.69
N GLU A 153 14.32 12.64 9.16
CA GLU A 153 14.78 12.99 10.52
C GLU A 153 14.82 14.50 10.71
N HIS A 154 15.35 15.24 9.75
CA HIS A 154 15.36 16.70 9.79
C HIS A 154 13.93 17.28 9.77
N ALA A 155 13.05 16.76 8.91
CA ALA A 155 11.65 17.17 8.87
C ALA A 155 10.93 16.87 10.20
N SER A 156 11.14 15.69 10.78
CA SER A 156 10.58 15.30 12.08
C SER A 156 11.12 16.16 13.22
N ALA A 157 12.43 16.46 13.23
CA ALA A 157 13.03 17.34 14.22
C ALA A 157 12.48 18.77 14.11
N GLU A 158 12.27 19.26 12.88
CA GLU A 158 11.69 20.59 12.64
C GLU A 158 10.21 20.64 13.02
N ASP A 159 9.45 19.59 12.75
CA ASP A 159 8.06 19.41 13.18
C ASP A 159 7.94 19.43 14.71
N HIS A 160 8.82 18.68 15.37
CA HIS A 160 8.93 18.63 16.82
C HIS A 160 9.32 20.00 17.40
N ARG A 161 10.30 20.68 16.80
CA ARG A 161 10.71 22.03 17.20
C ARG A 161 9.57 23.04 17.07
N LYS A 162 8.75 22.92 16.03
CA LYS A 162 7.59 23.80 15.79
C LYS A 162 6.37 23.44 16.65
N GLY A 163 6.34 22.24 17.24
CA GLY A 163 5.26 21.76 18.10
C GLY A 163 4.13 21.05 17.35
N PHE A 164 4.25 20.89 16.03
CA PHE A 164 3.21 20.26 15.21
C PHE A 164 3.04 18.77 15.52
N HIS A 165 4.07 18.11 16.07
CA HIS A 165 4.00 16.73 16.56
C HIS A 165 2.97 16.54 17.69
N CYS A 166 2.59 17.61 18.39
CA CYS A 166 1.55 17.60 19.42
C CYS A 166 0.13 17.80 18.88
N LEU A 167 -0.02 18.03 17.58
CA LEU A 167 -1.31 18.27 16.95
C LEU A 167 -1.77 17.03 16.17
N SER A 168 -3.09 16.88 16.06
CA SER A 168 -3.72 15.87 15.22
C SER A 168 -3.40 16.13 13.75
N ALA A 169 -2.94 15.10 13.04
CA ALA A 169 -2.66 15.18 11.60
C ALA A 169 -3.93 15.39 10.74
N TRP A 170 -5.12 15.17 11.31
CA TRP A 170 -6.39 15.22 10.57
C TRP A 170 -7.03 16.60 10.57
N ASP A 171 -7.10 17.23 11.74
CA ASP A 171 -7.79 18.50 11.96
C ASP A 171 -6.90 19.56 12.61
N GLY A 172 -5.66 19.22 13.00
CA GLY A 172 -4.74 20.14 13.68
C GLY A 172 -5.13 20.41 15.14
N SER A 173 -6.10 19.71 15.71
CA SER A 173 -6.49 19.90 17.12
C SER A 173 -5.47 19.28 18.09
N HIS A 174 -5.38 19.85 19.29
CA HIS A 174 -4.61 19.25 20.40
C HIS A 174 -5.55 18.44 21.30
N ARG A 175 -5.34 17.13 21.38
CA ARG A 175 -6.27 16.17 22.01
C ARG A 175 -6.65 16.55 23.45
N ALA A 176 -5.67 16.81 24.32
CA ALA A 176 -5.96 17.16 25.71
C ALA A 176 -6.74 18.47 25.88
N ILE A 177 -6.58 19.41 24.93
CA ILE A 177 -7.28 20.71 24.97
C ILE A 177 -8.70 20.54 24.44
N LYS A 178 -8.88 19.76 23.37
CA LYS A 178 -10.19 19.35 22.89
C LYS A 178 -11.01 18.68 24.01
N GLU A 179 -10.43 17.67 24.65
CA GLU A 179 -11.05 16.99 25.81
C GLU A 179 -11.36 17.97 26.96
N TYR A 180 -10.46 18.92 27.25
CA TYR A 180 -10.70 19.97 28.26
C TYR A 180 -11.91 20.85 27.94
N ILE A 181 -12.09 21.23 26.67
CA ILE A 181 -13.17 22.09 26.20
C ILE A 181 -14.50 21.33 26.23
N GLU A 182 -14.57 20.16 25.61
CA GLU A 182 -15.78 19.33 25.55
C GLU A 182 -16.35 19.05 26.95
N ASN A 183 -15.49 18.78 27.93
CA ASN A 183 -15.88 18.54 29.33
C ASN A 183 -16.43 19.77 30.06
N ARG A 184 -16.30 20.99 29.51
CA ARG A 184 -16.81 22.24 30.10
C ARG A 184 -17.99 22.81 29.34
N LEU A 185 -18.22 22.36 28.11
CA LEU A 185 -19.38 22.78 27.33
C LEU A 185 -20.66 22.19 27.90
N LYS A 186 -21.75 22.96 27.84
CA LYS A 186 -23.09 22.50 28.22
C LYS A 186 -23.64 21.44 27.25
N ASP A 187 -23.27 21.56 25.98
CA ASP A 187 -23.54 20.59 24.91
C ASP A 187 -22.19 20.17 24.30
N PRO A 188 -21.53 19.12 24.81
CA PRO A 188 -20.22 18.67 24.32
C PRO A 188 -20.22 18.33 22.83
N ASP A 189 -21.32 17.77 22.32
CA ASP A 189 -21.50 17.39 20.92
C ASP A 189 -21.57 18.61 19.98
N SER A 190 -21.72 19.82 20.53
CA SER A 190 -21.69 21.06 19.76
C SER A 190 -20.27 21.59 19.48
N PHE A 191 -19.23 20.97 20.06
CA PHE A 191 -17.84 21.40 19.84
C PHE A 191 -17.42 21.21 18.38
N GLU A 192 -16.91 22.28 17.78
CA GLU A 192 -16.30 22.23 16.46
C GLU A 192 -14.97 22.98 16.47
N HIS A 193 -13.89 22.25 16.21
CA HIS A 193 -12.55 22.82 16.01
C HIS A 193 -12.51 23.66 14.72
N ILE A 194 -11.88 24.83 14.79
CA ILE A 194 -11.71 25.73 13.64
C ILE A 194 -10.24 25.84 13.26
N GLU A 195 -9.37 26.14 14.22
CA GLU A 195 -7.95 26.36 13.97
C GLU A 195 -7.13 26.12 15.24
N THR A 196 -5.88 25.70 15.10
CA THR A 196 -4.90 25.75 16.18
C THR A 196 -3.61 26.39 15.70
N ARG A 197 -3.12 27.37 16.46
CA ARG A 197 -1.84 28.03 16.24
C ARG A 197 -0.91 27.64 17.38
N ILE A 198 0.26 27.09 17.05
CA ILE A 198 1.28 26.69 18.02
C ILE A 198 2.62 27.35 17.67
N THR A 199 3.36 27.78 18.69
CA THR A 199 4.68 28.40 18.51
C THR A 199 5.79 27.37 18.58
N PRO A 200 6.97 27.64 17.99
CA PRO A 200 8.17 26.87 18.28
C PRO A 200 8.47 26.79 19.77
N VAL A 201 9.17 25.73 20.15
CA VAL A 201 9.59 25.48 21.53
C VAL A 201 10.43 26.64 22.06
N ASN A 202 10.10 27.10 23.26
CA ASN A 202 10.83 28.15 23.96
C ASN A 202 12.00 27.55 24.79
N PRO A 203 12.88 28.38 25.40
CA PRO A 203 13.97 27.90 26.24
C PRO A 203 13.55 27.06 27.46
N GLN A 204 12.27 27.14 27.86
CA GLN A 204 11.69 26.35 28.95
C GLN A 204 11.17 24.98 28.48
N GLY A 205 11.28 24.67 27.19
CA GLY A 205 10.78 23.41 26.63
C GLY A 205 9.26 23.39 26.41
N GLU A 206 8.63 24.56 26.30
CA GLU A 206 7.18 24.71 26.12
C GLU A 206 6.84 25.40 24.80
N HIS A 207 5.68 25.07 24.24
CA HIS A 207 5.01 25.78 23.16
C HIS A 207 3.86 26.60 23.73
N SER A 208 3.61 27.76 23.13
CA SER A 208 2.37 28.50 23.34
C SER A 208 1.37 28.08 22.28
N LEU A 209 0.16 27.68 22.70
CA LEU A 209 -0.91 27.19 21.84
C LEU A 209 -2.15 28.06 21.99
N THR A 210 -2.76 28.43 20.86
CA THR A 210 -4.10 29.05 20.80
C THR A 210 -5.00 28.22 19.91
N MET A 211 -6.09 27.69 20.48
CA MET A 211 -7.11 26.93 19.77
C MET A 211 -8.36 27.78 19.61
N LYS A 212 -8.81 27.93 18.37
CA LYS A 212 -10.08 28.55 18.00
C LYS A 212 -11.12 27.46 17.75
N TYR A 213 -12.28 27.59 18.36
CA TYR A 213 -13.39 26.64 18.19
C TYR A 213 -14.72 27.39 18.18
N ARG A 214 -15.78 26.69 17.79
CA ARG A 214 -17.15 27.14 18.03
C ARG A 214 -17.94 26.08 18.79
N ALA A 215 -18.90 26.52 19.58
CA ALA A 215 -19.81 25.66 20.33
C ALA A 215 -21.16 26.36 20.56
N LYS A 216 -22.19 25.60 20.94
CA LYS A 216 -23.50 26.18 21.29
C LYS A 216 -23.47 26.82 22.67
N ASN A 217 -23.99 28.03 22.76
CA ASN A 217 -24.26 28.72 24.02
C ASN A 217 -25.60 28.27 24.63
N SER A 218 -25.92 28.81 25.82
CA SER A 218 -27.17 28.47 26.52
C SER A 218 -28.46 28.90 25.80
N LEU A 219 -28.37 29.76 24.78
CA LEU A 219 -29.49 30.18 23.93
C LEU A 219 -29.59 29.35 22.64
N GLY A 220 -28.73 28.34 22.47
CA GLY A 220 -28.72 27.44 21.31
C GLY A 220 -28.00 27.98 20.07
N GLY A 221 -27.40 29.18 20.14
CA GLY A 221 -26.61 29.76 19.05
C GLY A 221 -25.15 29.35 19.14
N TYR A 222 -24.48 29.19 17.99
CA TYR A 222 -23.03 28.95 17.95
C TYR A 222 -22.26 30.24 18.24
N VAL A 223 -21.29 30.16 19.15
CA VAL A 223 -20.34 31.22 19.47
C VAL A 223 -18.92 30.75 19.19
N ILE A 224 -18.05 31.66 18.78
CA ILE A 224 -16.62 31.39 18.56
C ILE A 224 -15.87 31.77 19.83
N GLU A 225 -15.04 30.86 20.32
CA GLU A 225 -14.24 31.02 21.53
C GLU A 225 -12.79 30.61 21.27
N TYR A 226 -11.92 30.97 22.23
CA TYR A 226 -10.49 30.74 22.15
C TYR A 226 -9.98 30.13 23.47
N VAL A 227 -9.16 29.09 23.36
CA VAL A 227 -8.39 28.56 24.49
C VAL A 227 -6.91 28.83 24.28
N HIS A 228 -6.27 29.38 25.32
CA HIS A 228 -4.82 29.55 25.37
C HIS A 228 -4.21 28.54 26.34
N ALA A 229 -3.16 27.84 25.89
CA ALA A 229 -2.49 26.82 26.68
C ALA A 229 -0.97 26.85 26.46
N LYS A 230 -0.26 26.29 27.44
CA LYS A 230 1.14 25.89 27.30
C LYS A 230 1.22 24.39 27.06
N VAL A 231 2.03 23.96 26.10
CA VAL A 231 2.21 22.55 25.75
C VAL A 231 3.67 22.18 25.90
N LYS A 232 3.99 21.13 26.65
CA LYS A 232 5.37 20.64 26.78
C LYS A 232 5.83 19.99 25.49
N ASN A 233 7.01 20.36 25.01
CA ASN A 233 7.59 19.76 23.80
C ASN A 233 7.85 18.25 23.97
N ALA A 234 8.21 17.81 25.17
CA ALA A 234 8.66 16.43 25.43
C ALA A 234 7.54 15.38 25.38
N ASP A 235 6.34 15.70 25.88
CA ASP A 235 5.25 14.74 26.06
C ASP A 235 3.88 15.27 25.59
N CYS A 236 3.85 16.48 25.02
CA CYS A 236 2.62 17.18 24.62
C CYS A 236 1.61 17.38 25.77
N GLY A 237 2.08 17.36 27.03
CA GLY A 237 1.27 17.72 28.18
C GLY A 237 0.86 19.19 28.12
N ALA A 238 -0.44 19.47 28.24
CA ALA A 238 -1.00 20.81 28.11
C ALA A 238 -1.50 21.37 29.44
N THR A 239 -1.21 22.64 29.70
CA THR A 239 -1.76 23.42 30.83
C THR A 239 -2.52 24.62 30.26
N VAL A 240 -3.84 24.66 30.48
CA VAL A 240 -4.69 25.77 30.02
C VAL A 240 -4.43 27.00 30.90
N MET A 241 -4.12 28.13 30.26
CA MET A 241 -3.70 29.36 30.93
C MET A 241 -4.88 30.31 31.17
N ASN A 242 -5.85 30.36 30.25
CA ASN A 242 -7.14 31.05 30.37
C ASN A 242 -8.09 30.59 29.25
N SER A 243 -9.38 30.47 29.56
CA SER A 243 -10.48 30.32 28.61
C SER A 243 -11.45 31.47 28.86
N ASN A 244 -11.60 32.37 27.88
CA ASN A 244 -12.58 33.46 27.93
C ASN A 244 -13.82 33.09 27.13
#